data_AF-A0A2V9K976-F1
#
_entry.id   AF-A0A2V9K976-F1
#
_cell.length_a   1.000
_cell.length_b   1.000
_cell.length_c   1.000
_cell.angle_alpha   90.00
_cell.angle_beta   90.00
_cell.angle_gamma   90.00
#
_symmetry.space_group_name_H-M   'P 1'
#
loop_
_entity.id
_entity.type
_entity.pdbx_description
1 polymer ?
#
loop_
_entity_poly.entity_id
_entity_poly.type
_entity_poly.pdbx_seq_one_letter_code
_entity_poly.pdbx_strand_id
1 'polypeptide(L)'
;MPVLFPSALTAALDDNALIRCFREIASAAPRFLAFELGAMFNPHGRMFSDRVLAELMNVPQCIGLKHSSLDRATELARLELRDRVRPEFVIYSGNDLAADMIEYGSDYLLGLSTFAPELFSARDHAWRENRLEYFEARDLIQYLGWIGFREPVPAYKHSAAIFLKLTGGIESDEPHPRAPRREEWPRLEARGGKFVEAARP
;
A
#
# COMPACT_ATOMS: atom_id res chain seq x y z
N MET A 1 -2.26 15.69 -10.12
CA MET A 1 -3.01 15.57 -8.86
C MET A 1 -2.06 15.10 -7.77
N PRO A 2 -1.90 15.82 -6.65
CA PRO A 2 -1.00 15.42 -5.57
C PRO A 2 -1.55 14.26 -4.72
N VAL A 3 -0.63 13.49 -4.16
CA VAL A 3 -0.88 12.53 -3.06
C VAL A 3 -0.29 13.13 -1.79
N LEU A 4 -1.07 13.24 -0.73
CA LEU A 4 -0.68 13.87 0.52
C LEU A 4 -0.13 12.83 1.49
N PHE A 5 1.19 12.72 1.53
CA PHE A 5 1.89 11.78 2.41
C PHE A 5 1.80 12.20 3.89
N PRO A 6 1.73 11.23 4.83
CA PRO A 6 1.96 11.51 6.23
C PRO A 6 3.34 12.12 6.45
N SER A 7 3.43 12.98 7.46
CA SER A 7 4.63 13.66 7.89
C SER A 7 4.69 13.67 9.41
N ALA A 8 5.83 14.05 9.99
CA ALA A 8 5.96 14.22 11.43
C ALA A 8 4.88 15.16 12.00
N LEU A 9 4.49 16.20 11.24
CA LEU A 9 3.44 17.13 11.62
C LEU A 9 2.07 16.45 11.65
N THR A 10 1.64 15.84 10.54
CA THR A 10 0.31 15.23 10.46
C THR A 10 0.16 14.01 11.36
N ALA A 11 1.24 13.29 11.65
CA ALA A 11 1.25 12.18 12.60
C ALA A 11 0.98 12.62 14.05
N ALA A 12 1.40 13.84 14.41
CA ALA A 12 1.27 14.40 15.76
C ALA A 12 -0.08 15.10 16.03
N LEU A 13 -0.87 15.38 14.98
CA LEU A 13 -2.17 16.01 15.11
C LEU A 13 -3.21 15.06 15.73
N ASP A 14 -4.08 15.61 16.57
CA ASP A 14 -5.34 14.95 16.90
C ASP A 14 -6.29 14.95 15.68
N ASP A 15 -7.34 14.14 15.76
CA ASP A 15 -8.28 13.97 14.65
C ASP A 15 -8.94 15.29 14.22
N ASN A 16 -9.30 16.18 15.15
CA ASN A 16 -9.93 17.46 14.80
C ASN A 16 -8.95 18.37 14.05
N ALA A 17 -7.70 18.43 14.51
CA ALA A 17 -6.66 19.21 13.87
C ALA A 17 -6.26 18.64 12.50
N LEU A 18 -6.24 17.30 12.37
CA LEU A 18 -5.97 16.63 11.10
C LEU A 18 -7.07 16.92 10.07
N ILE A 19 -8.35 16.86 10.46
CA ILE A 19 -9.47 17.23 9.59
C ILE A 19 -9.37 18.70 9.14
N ARG A 20 -9.04 19.63 10.05
CA ARG A 20 -8.82 21.04 9.71
C ARG A 20 -7.67 21.20 8.70
N CYS A 21 -6.55 20.52 8.94
CA CYS A 21 -5.40 20.55 8.04
C CYS A 21 -5.78 20.12 6.60
N PHE A 22 -6.51 19.01 6.44
CA PHE A 22 -6.96 18.59 5.11
C PHE A 22 -7.97 19.56 4.46
N ARG A 23 -8.82 20.22 5.24
CA ARG A 23 -9.73 21.27 4.75
C ARG A 23 -8.97 22.51 4.27
N GLU A 24 -7.91 22.90 4.97
CA GLU A 24 -7.02 23.98 4.53
C GLU A 24 -6.33 23.61 3.21
N ILE A 25 -5.82 22.38 3.09
CA ILE A 25 -5.25 21.89 1.83
C ILE A 25 -6.28 21.91 0.70
N ALA A 26 -7.54 21.53 0.97
CA ALA A 26 -8.62 21.57 0.00
C ALA A 26 -8.96 22.98 -0.51
N SER A 27 -8.65 24.04 0.25
CA SER A 27 -8.79 25.42 -0.23
C SER A 27 -7.70 25.83 -1.24
N ALA A 28 -6.57 25.13 -1.25
CA ALA A 28 -5.42 25.44 -2.10
C ALA A 28 -5.24 24.44 -3.27
N ALA A 29 -5.76 23.21 -3.13
CA ALA A 29 -5.62 22.16 -4.13
C ALA A 29 -6.99 21.73 -4.68
N PRO A 30 -7.23 21.81 -6.01
CA PRO A 30 -8.53 21.51 -6.60
C PRO A 30 -8.92 20.04 -6.48
N ARG A 31 -7.93 19.12 -6.46
CA ARG A 31 -8.11 17.67 -6.28
C ARG A 31 -6.86 17.09 -5.62
N PHE A 32 -7.01 16.12 -4.73
CA PHE A 32 -5.90 15.37 -4.12
C PHE A 32 -6.34 13.97 -3.67
N LEU A 33 -5.34 13.11 -3.42
CA LEU A 33 -5.50 11.86 -2.70
C LEU A 33 -4.92 12.01 -1.29
N ALA A 34 -5.68 11.60 -0.28
CA ALA A 34 -5.12 11.39 1.05
C ALA A 34 -4.30 10.09 1.06
N PHE A 35 -3.29 10.00 1.93
CA PHE A 35 -2.53 8.77 2.11
C PHE A 35 -2.49 8.44 3.59
N GLU A 36 -3.08 7.31 3.98
CA GLU A 36 -2.86 6.70 5.29
C GLU A 36 -1.85 5.56 5.19
N LEU A 37 -0.88 5.56 6.11
CA LEU A 37 0.30 4.72 6.06
C LEU A 37 0.55 4.11 7.43
N GLY A 38 0.65 2.78 7.52
CA GLY A 38 0.99 2.12 8.76
C GLY A 38 2.43 2.40 9.19
N ALA A 39 2.68 2.34 10.50
CA ALA A 39 3.98 2.65 11.09
C ALA A 39 5.10 1.66 10.69
N MET A 40 4.74 0.47 10.20
CA MET A 40 5.69 -0.51 9.67
C MET A 40 6.46 0.03 8.46
N PHE A 41 5.90 0.98 7.70
CA PHE A 41 6.60 1.61 6.57
C PHE A 41 7.44 2.82 6.96
N ASN A 42 6.97 3.61 7.93
CA ASN A 42 7.61 4.84 8.37
C ASN A 42 7.20 5.17 9.81
N PRO A 43 8.11 5.61 10.70
CA PRO A 43 7.77 6.00 12.07
C PRO A 43 6.72 7.11 12.19
N HIS A 44 6.58 7.94 11.15
CA HIS A 44 5.55 8.99 11.04
C HIS A 44 4.35 8.55 10.20
N GLY A 45 4.18 7.25 9.98
CA GLY A 45 2.96 6.69 9.41
C GLY A 45 1.75 7.07 10.27
N ARG A 46 0.66 7.43 9.60
CA ARG A 46 -0.61 7.76 10.26
C ARG A 46 -1.72 6.92 9.64
N MET A 47 -2.32 6.05 10.43
CA MET A 47 -3.63 5.46 10.15
C MET A 47 -4.71 6.43 10.62
N PHE A 48 -5.76 6.61 9.82
CA PHE A 48 -6.89 7.47 10.18
C PHE A 48 -7.91 6.70 11.01
N SER A 49 -8.54 7.39 11.95
CA SER A 49 -9.78 6.90 12.56
C SER A 49 -10.90 6.91 11.52
N ASP A 50 -11.93 6.10 11.74
CA ASP A 50 -13.10 6.05 10.85
C ASP A 50 -13.78 7.42 10.74
N ARG A 51 -13.76 8.21 11.83
CA ARG A 51 -14.25 9.58 11.84
C ARG A 51 -13.45 10.48 10.90
N VAL A 52 -12.12 10.46 11.00
CA VAL A 52 -11.27 11.27 10.10
C VAL A 52 -11.54 10.90 8.66
N LEU A 53 -11.57 9.60 8.33
CA LEU A 53 -11.81 9.17 6.95
C LEU A 53 -13.19 9.59 6.43
N ALA A 54 -14.25 9.42 7.23
CA ALA A 54 -15.59 9.87 6.85
C ALA A 54 -15.64 11.39 6.59
N GLU A 55 -14.96 12.19 7.42
CA GLU A 55 -14.85 13.63 7.23
C GLU A 55 -14.04 14.00 5.98
N LEU A 56 -12.99 13.24 5.65
CA LEU A 56 -12.24 13.42 4.40
C LEU A 56 -13.07 13.07 3.17
N MET A 57 -13.91 12.03 3.23
CA MET A 57 -14.83 11.71 2.13
C MET A 57 -15.81 12.86 1.86
N ASN A 58 -16.22 13.59 2.91
CA ASN A 58 -17.05 14.79 2.79
C ASN A 58 -16.33 16.03 2.24
N VAL A 59 -15.01 15.98 2.01
CA VAL A 59 -14.25 17.05 1.36
C VAL A 59 -14.24 16.80 -0.16
N PRO A 60 -14.92 17.62 -0.99
CA PRO A 60 -15.07 17.33 -2.42
C PRO A 60 -13.75 17.20 -3.19
N GLN A 61 -12.74 17.98 -2.81
CA GLN A 61 -11.39 17.98 -3.38
C GLN A 61 -10.57 16.75 -3.00
N CYS A 62 -10.88 16.10 -1.88
CA CYS A 62 -10.33 14.78 -1.55
C CYS A 62 -11.11 13.74 -2.35
N ILE A 63 -10.49 13.21 -3.40
CA ILE A 63 -11.20 12.30 -4.33
C ILE A 63 -10.92 10.82 -4.06
N GLY A 64 -10.00 10.54 -3.14
CA GLY A 64 -9.61 9.18 -2.84
C GLY A 64 -8.56 9.09 -1.75
N LEU A 65 -8.26 7.84 -1.39
CA LEU A 65 -7.33 7.46 -0.34
C LEU A 65 -6.39 6.39 -0.89
N LYS A 66 -5.09 6.56 -0.69
CA LYS A 66 -4.17 5.42 -0.66
C LYS A 66 -4.19 4.81 0.74
N HIS A 67 -4.52 3.52 0.84
CA HIS A 67 -4.60 2.79 2.11
C HIS A 67 -3.43 1.79 2.23
N SER A 68 -2.53 1.99 3.19
CA SER A 68 -1.36 1.11 3.39
C SER A 68 -1.26 0.59 4.84
N SER A 69 -2.28 -0.14 5.30
CA SER A 69 -2.26 -0.83 6.59
C SER A 69 -1.53 -2.19 6.56
N LEU A 70 -1.41 -2.81 5.38
CA LEU A 70 -1.08 -4.22 5.19
C LEU A 70 -2.05 -5.22 5.85
N ASP A 71 -3.24 -4.76 6.23
CA ASP A 71 -4.26 -5.57 6.90
C ASP A 71 -5.56 -5.59 6.08
N ARG A 72 -5.95 -6.80 5.66
CA ARG A 72 -7.13 -7.00 4.81
C ARG A 72 -8.42 -6.57 5.51
N ALA A 73 -8.57 -6.89 6.78
CA ALA A 73 -9.78 -6.58 7.53
C ALA A 73 -9.99 -5.07 7.65
N THR A 74 -8.91 -4.34 7.92
CA THR A 74 -8.93 -2.87 7.94
C THR A 74 -9.31 -2.32 6.56
N GLU A 75 -8.70 -2.79 5.47
CA GLU A 75 -9.02 -2.30 4.13
C GLU A 75 -10.49 -2.57 3.74
N LEU A 76 -11.02 -3.76 4.05
CA LEU A 76 -12.45 -4.07 3.85
C LEU A 76 -13.36 -3.11 4.63
N ALA A 77 -13.05 -2.80 5.88
CA ALA A 77 -13.80 -1.83 6.67
C ALA A 77 -13.76 -0.41 6.04
N ARG A 78 -12.65 -0.05 5.38
CA ARG A 78 -12.51 1.23 4.66
C ARG A 78 -13.40 1.26 3.42
N LEU A 79 -13.48 0.15 2.67
CA LEU A 79 -14.38 -0.02 1.54
C LEU A 79 -15.85 0.06 1.97
N GLU A 80 -16.24 -0.63 3.05
CA GLU A 80 -17.60 -0.55 3.59
C GLU A 80 -17.98 0.89 4.03
N LEU A 81 -17.04 1.62 4.64
CA LEU A 81 -17.25 3.03 4.98
C LEU A 81 -17.42 3.89 3.72
N ARG A 82 -16.57 3.68 2.70
CA ARG A 82 -16.65 4.36 1.40
C ARG A 82 -18.00 4.12 0.75
N ASP A 83 -18.45 2.88 0.68
CA ASP A 83 -19.72 2.51 0.04
C ASP A 83 -20.92 3.14 0.75
N ARG A 84 -20.83 3.36 2.07
CA ARG A 84 -21.88 4.03 2.85
C ARG A 84 -21.86 5.56 2.72
N VAL A 85 -20.68 6.17 2.71
CA VAL A 85 -20.53 7.64 2.82
C VAL A 85 -20.41 8.31 1.45
N ARG A 86 -19.60 7.75 0.55
CA ARG A 86 -19.29 8.34 -0.75
C ARG A 86 -18.82 7.25 -1.74
N PRO A 87 -19.75 6.51 -2.39
CA PRO A 87 -19.44 5.39 -3.29
C PRO A 87 -18.44 5.70 -4.41
N GLU A 88 -18.39 6.94 -4.89
CA GLU A 88 -17.48 7.37 -5.96
C GLU A 88 -16.06 7.71 -5.47
N PHE A 89 -15.84 7.76 -4.15
CA PHE A 89 -14.52 7.97 -3.58
C PHE A 89 -13.64 6.73 -3.83
N VAL A 90 -12.44 6.93 -4.38
CA VAL A 90 -11.58 5.81 -4.79
C VAL A 90 -10.65 5.42 -3.65
N ILE A 91 -10.65 4.15 -3.26
CA ILE A 91 -9.63 3.59 -2.37
C ILE A 91 -8.61 2.86 -3.24
N TYR A 92 -7.37 3.37 -3.23
CA TYR A 92 -6.22 2.70 -3.81
C TYR A 92 -5.56 1.83 -2.74
N SER A 93 -5.60 0.52 -2.93
CA SER A 93 -4.85 -0.42 -2.13
C SER A 93 -3.36 -0.12 -2.25
N GLY A 94 -2.74 0.12 -1.12
CA GLY A 94 -1.31 0.06 -0.91
C GLY A 94 -0.94 -1.15 -0.05
N ASN A 95 -1.73 -2.23 -0.14
CA ASN A 95 -1.52 -3.48 0.56
C ASN A 95 -0.79 -4.49 -0.34
N ASP A 96 0.54 -4.41 -0.37
CA ASP A 96 1.37 -5.30 -1.17
C ASP A 96 1.35 -6.76 -0.69
N LEU A 97 0.73 -7.06 0.46
CA LEU A 97 0.49 -8.41 0.99
C LEU A 97 -0.92 -8.95 0.67
N ALA A 98 -1.76 -8.15 0.02
CA ALA A 98 -3.10 -8.50 -0.46
C ALA A 98 -3.39 -7.78 -1.78
N ALA A 99 -2.62 -8.08 -2.83
CA ALA A 99 -2.73 -7.42 -4.13
C ALA A 99 -4.06 -7.70 -4.85
N ASP A 100 -4.79 -8.71 -4.40
CA ASP A 100 -6.13 -9.11 -4.84
C ASP A 100 -7.25 -8.25 -4.24
N MET A 101 -6.95 -7.24 -3.41
CA MET A 101 -7.97 -6.29 -2.90
C MET A 101 -8.75 -5.58 -4.02
N ILE A 102 -8.21 -5.58 -5.24
CA ILE A 102 -8.92 -5.12 -6.44
C ILE A 102 -10.23 -5.89 -6.72
N GLU A 103 -10.30 -7.16 -6.32
CA GLU A 103 -11.50 -7.99 -6.47
C GLU A 103 -12.63 -7.55 -5.52
N TYR A 104 -12.30 -6.79 -4.47
CA TYR A 104 -13.21 -6.35 -3.42
C TYR A 104 -13.63 -4.87 -3.58
N GLY A 105 -13.17 -4.21 -4.64
CA GLY A 105 -13.59 -2.84 -4.98
C GLY A 105 -12.57 -1.73 -4.67
N SER A 106 -11.35 -2.09 -4.28
CA SER A 106 -10.21 -1.17 -4.33
C SER A 106 -9.68 -1.02 -5.76
N ASP A 107 -9.11 0.13 -6.11
CA ASP A 107 -8.07 0.21 -7.15
C ASP A 107 -6.71 -0.08 -6.50
N TYR A 108 -5.59 0.04 -7.22
CA TYR A 108 -4.27 -0.18 -6.63
C TYR A 108 -3.28 0.95 -6.91
N LEU A 109 -2.48 1.28 -5.88
CA LEU A 109 -1.31 2.15 -5.96
C LEU A 109 -0.17 1.52 -5.14
N LEU A 110 0.29 0.37 -5.64
CA LEU A 110 1.19 -0.56 -4.96
C LEU A 110 2.66 -0.24 -5.22
N GLY A 111 3.52 -0.51 -4.24
CA GLY A 111 4.97 -0.50 -4.48
C GLY A 111 5.40 -1.74 -5.27
N LEU A 112 4.67 -2.85 -5.09
CA LEU A 112 4.88 -4.13 -5.75
C LEU A 112 4.84 -4.05 -7.28
N SER A 113 4.04 -3.15 -7.85
CA SER A 113 3.98 -2.94 -9.30
C SER A 113 5.29 -2.42 -9.90
N THR A 114 6.21 -1.90 -9.07
CA THR A 114 7.56 -1.50 -9.51
C THR A 114 8.42 -2.72 -9.86
N PHE A 115 8.13 -3.90 -9.33
CA PHE A 115 8.95 -5.10 -9.58
C PHE A 115 8.75 -5.59 -11.02
N ALA A 116 7.49 -5.72 -11.46
CA ALA A 116 7.14 -6.28 -12.76
C ALA A 116 5.86 -5.61 -13.32
N PRO A 117 5.93 -4.34 -13.77
CA PRO A 117 4.75 -3.60 -14.26
C PRO A 117 4.04 -4.30 -15.43
N GLU A 118 4.78 -5.02 -16.26
CA GLU A 118 4.26 -5.86 -17.34
C GLU A 118 3.35 -6.99 -16.84
N LEU A 119 3.67 -7.61 -15.70
CA LEU A 119 2.84 -8.65 -15.09
C LEU A 119 1.51 -8.08 -14.57
N PHE A 120 1.55 -6.88 -13.97
CA PHE A 120 0.34 -6.16 -13.55
C PHE A 120 -0.53 -5.79 -14.76
N SER A 121 0.08 -5.29 -15.83
CA SER A 121 -0.63 -4.97 -17.08
C SER A 121 -1.28 -6.22 -17.69
N ALA A 122 -0.57 -7.34 -17.74
CA ALA A 122 -1.09 -8.61 -18.23
C ALA A 122 -2.26 -9.13 -17.38
N ARG A 123 -2.14 -9.08 -16.05
CA ARG A 123 -3.23 -9.41 -15.12
C ARG A 123 -4.47 -8.54 -15.39
N ASP A 124 -4.30 -7.23 -15.47
CA ASP A 124 -5.42 -6.29 -15.66
C ASP A 124 -6.10 -6.48 -17.01
N HIS A 125 -5.33 -6.85 -18.04
CA HIS A 125 -5.87 -7.22 -19.35
C HIS A 125 -6.66 -8.53 -19.30
N ALA A 126 -6.12 -9.56 -18.65
CA ALA A 126 -6.82 -10.83 -18.49
C ALA A 126 -8.13 -10.67 -17.70
N TRP A 127 -8.12 -9.85 -16.63
CA TRP A 127 -9.33 -9.52 -15.88
C TRP A 127 -10.41 -8.87 -16.75
N ARG A 128 -10.03 -7.81 -17.49
CA ARG A 128 -10.96 -7.06 -18.35
C ARG A 128 -11.61 -7.92 -19.43
N GLU A 129 -10.86 -8.90 -19.93
CA GLU A 129 -11.32 -9.81 -20.97
C GLU A 129 -11.91 -11.11 -20.44
N ASN A 130 -12.03 -11.26 -19.12
CA ASN A 130 -12.53 -12.48 -18.48
C ASN A 130 -11.74 -13.74 -18.89
N ARG A 131 -10.41 -13.62 -18.97
CA ARG A 131 -9.46 -14.69 -19.31
C ARG A 131 -8.93 -15.39 -18.06
N LEU A 132 -8.76 -16.72 -18.13
CA LEU A 132 -8.35 -17.55 -16.99
C LEU A 132 -6.92 -17.27 -16.51
N GLU A 133 -6.07 -16.76 -17.40
CA GLU A 133 -4.70 -16.33 -17.15
C GLU A 133 -4.61 -15.26 -16.05
N TYR A 134 -5.74 -14.59 -15.75
CA TYR A 134 -5.85 -13.71 -14.60
C TYR A 134 -5.42 -14.39 -13.29
N PHE A 135 -5.88 -15.62 -13.04
CA PHE A 135 -5.66 -16.31 -11.77
C PHE A 135 -4.17 -16.63 -11.57
N GLU A 136 -3.51 -17.11 -12.63
CA GLU A 136 -2.07 -17.38 -12.60
C GLU A 136 -1.27 -16.09 -12.36
N ALA A 137 -1.60 -15.02 -13.09
CA ALA A 137 -0.92 -13.73 -12.93
C ALA A 137 -1.15 -13.11 -11.54
N ARG A 138 -2.37 -13.20 -11.02
CA ARG A 138 -2.74 -12.77 -9.66
C ARG A 138 -1.93 -13.50 -8.61
N ASP A 139 -1.85 -14.83 -8.68
CA ASP A 139 -1.14 -15.65 -7.70
C ASP A 139 0.37 -15.39 -7.76
N LEU A 140 0.95 -15.21 -8.95
CA LEU A 140 2.35 -14.81 -9.13
C LEU A 140 2.64 -13.43 -8.54
N ILE A 141 1.76 -12.45 -8.78
CA ILE A 141 1.87 -11.12 -8.16
C ILE A 141 1.83 -11.25 -6.63
N GLN A 142 0.89 -12.03 -6.10
CA GLN A 142 0.76 -12.18 -4.65
C GLN A 142 1.98 -12.85 -4.03
N TYR A 143 2.53 -13.87 -4.68
CA TYR A 143 3.78 -14.51 -4.28
C TYR A 143 4.95 -13.52 -4.24
N LEU A 144 5.07 -12.68 -5.29
CA LEU A 144 6.09 -11.62 -5.34
C LEU A 144 5.89 -10.60 -4.22
N GLY A 145 4.65 -10.26 -3.89
CA GLY A 145 4.29 -9.39 -2.76
C GLY A 145 4.82 -9.91 -1.44
N TRP A 146 4.56 -11.18 -1.13
CA TRP A 146 5.03 -11.81 0.10
C TRP A 146 6.56 -11.83 0.22
N ILE A 147 7.28 -12.06 -0.87
CA ILE A 147 8.76 -12.03 -0.85
C ILE A 147 9.29 -10.60 -0.77
N GLY A 148 8.71 -9.68 -1.55
CA GLY A 148 9.16 -8.30 -1.66
C GLY A 148 8.97 -7.52 -0.36
N PHE A 149 7.83 -7.69 0.29
CA PHE A 149 7.36 -6.92 1.44
C PHE A 149 7.45 -7.66 2.77
N ARG A 150 8.20 -8.78 2.83
CA ARG A 150 8.56 -9.42 4.10
C ARG A 150 9.22 -8.43 5.07
N GLU A 151 9.13 -8.73 6.37
CA GLU A 151 9.79 -7.92 7.40
C GLU A 151 11.33 -7.91 7.22
N PRO A 152 12.02 -6.78 7.51
CA PRO A 152 11.45 -5.46 7.77
C PRO A 152 10.79 -4.86 6.51
N VAL A 153 9.51 -4.45 6.59
CA VAL A 153 8.75 -3.93 5.44
C VAL A 153 9.47 -2.81 4.67
N PRO A 154 10.11 -1.81 5.31
CA PRO A 154 10.76 -0.71 4.60
C PRO A 154 11.91 -1.13 3.66
N ALA A 155 12.45 -2.35 3.82
CA ALA A 155 13.49 -2.91 2.95
C ALA A 155 12.94 -3.40 1.59
N TYR A 156 11.64 -3.29 1.32
CA TYR A 156 11.04 -3.68 0.04
C TYR A 156 11.70 -3.00 -1.17
N LYS A 157 12.23 -1.78 -0.99
CA LYS A 157 12.97 -1.06 -2.04
C LYS A 157 14.23 -1.80 -2.47
N HIS A 158 14.93 -2.42 -1.51
CA HIS A 158 16.07 -3.30 -1.82
C HIS A 158 15.60 -4.59 -2.50
N SER A 159 14.50 -5.19 -2.03
CA SER A 159 13.90 -6.35 -2.71
C SER A 159 13.55 -6.05 -4.18
N ALA A 160 13.00 -4.86 -4.46
CA ALA A 160 12.68 -4.42 -5.81
C ALA A 160 13.94 -4.29 -6.66
N ALA A 161 14.99 -3.66 -6.11
CA ALA A 161 16.26 -3.48 -6.81
C ALA A 161 16.95 -4.83 -7.11
N ILE A 162 16.95 -5.77 -6.16
CA ILE A 162 17.44 -7.14 -6.36
C ILE A 162 16.67 -7.82 -7.49
N PHE A 163 15.33 -7.79 -7.44
CA PHE A 163 14.49 -8.39 -8.48
C PHE A 163 14.81 -7.82 -9.86
N LEU A 164 14.80 -6.48 -9.98
CA LEU A 164 15.05 -5.79 -11.24
C LEU A 164 16.47 -6.07 -11.78
N LYS A 165 17.48 -6.21 -10.91
CA LYS A 165 18.82 -6.60 -11.35
C LYS A 165 18.85 -8.04 -11.88
N LEU A 166 18.22 -8.97 -11.16
CA LEU A 166 18.15 -10.38 -11.56
C LEU A 166 17.37 -10.59 -12.86
N THR A 167 16.39 -9.73 -13.15
CA THR A 167 15.60 -9.76 -14.40
C THR A 167 16.18 -8.84 -15.49
N GLY A 168 17.32 -8.18 -15.24
CA GLY A 168 18.01 -7.33 -16.22
C GLY A 168 17.38 -5.95 -16.45
N GLY A 169 16.47 -5.51 -15.59
CA GLY A 169 15.86 -4.17 -15.65
C GLY A 169 16.76 -3.03 -15.13
N ILE A 170 17.71 -3.33 -14.24
CA ILE A 170 18.72 -2.36 -13.75
C ILE A 170 20.09 -3.03 -13.58
N GLU A 171 21.17 -2.24 -13.61
CA GLU A 171 22.54 -2.77 -13.51
C GLU A 171 22.98 -3.09 -12.06
N SER A 172 22.39 -2.40 -11.09
CA SER A 172 22.77 -2.49 -9.67
C SER A 172 21.55 -2.53 -8.77
N ASP A 173 21.63 -3.36 -7.74
CA ASP A 173 20.65 -3.51 -6.68
C ASP A 173 20.95 -2.61 -5.46
N GLU A 174 21.99 -1.78 -5.54
CA GLU A 174 22.42 -0.91 -4.46
C GLU A 174 21.34 0.13 -4.09
N PRO A 175 20.72 0.05 -2.90
CA PRO A 175 19.75 1.04 -2.47
C PRO A 175 20.46 2.29 -1.95
N HIS A 176 19.71 3.39 -1.81
CA HIS A 176 20.26 4.59 -1.15
C HIS A 176 20.87 4.25 0.22
N PRO A 177 22.03 4.80 0.65
CA PRO A 177 22.73 4.38 1.87
C PRO A 177 21.93 4.43 3.18
N ARG A 178 20.93 5.32 3.24
CA ARG A 178 19.97 5.45 4.36
C ARG A 178 18.76 4.51 4.29
N ALA A 179 18.59 3.76 3.21
CA ALA A 179 17.48 2.84 3.05
C ALA A 179 17.82 1.49 3.72
N PRO A 180 16.87 0.85 4.41
CA PRO A 180 17.08 -0.49 4.93
C PRO A 180 17.42 -1.47 3.81
N ARG A 181 18.43 -2.30 4.06
CA ARG A 181 18.79 -3.39 3.17
C ARG A 181 18.02 -4.64 3.55
N ARG A 182 17.66 -5.40 2.53
CA ARG A 182 17.22 -6.78 2.70
C ARG A 182 18.42 -7.64 3.13
N GLU A 183 18.37 -8.18 4.34
CA GLU A 183 19.33 -9.17 4.85
C GLU A 183 19.09 -10.56 4.21
N GLU A 184 20.02 -11.49 4.46
CA GLU A 184 19.83 -12.91 4.14
C GLU A 184 18.53 -13.46 4.73
N TRP A 185 18.04 -14.58 4.19
CA TRP A 185 16.75 -15.12 4.59
C TRP A 185 16.73 -15.45 6.09
N PRO A 186 15.85 -14.83 6.89
CA PRO A 186 15.75 -15.16 8.29
C PRO A 186 15.21 -16.59 8.42
N ARG A 187 15.70 -17.35 9.40
CA ARG A 187 15.07 -18.64 9.72
C ARG A 187 13.64 -18.36 10.16
N LEU A 188 12.67 -19.06 9.58
CA LEU A 188 11.25 -18.89 9.90
C LEU A 188 10.73 -20.12 10.65
N GLU A 189 9.85 -19.89 11.61
CA GLU A 189 9.05 -20.90 12.29
C GLU A 189 7.56 -20.62 12.07
N ALA A 190 6.75 -21.67 11.91
CA ALA A 190 5.30 -21.53 11.89
C ALA A 190 4.77 -21.44 13.33
N ARG A 191 4.13 -20.32 13.71
CA ARG A 191 3.45 -20.13 14.99
C ARG A 191 2.11 -19.43 14.81
N GLY A 192 1.04 -19.99 15.36
CA GLY A 192 -0.30 -19.39 15.33
C GLY A 192 -0.83 -19.09 13.93
N GLY A 193 -0.48 -19.89 12.93
CA GLY A 193 -0.87 -19.67 11.54
C GLY A 193 -0.06 -18.59 10.80
N LYS A 194 1.05 -18.10 11.36
CA LYS A 194 1.96 -17.14 10.75
C LYS A 194 3.39 -17.69 10.73
N PHE A 195 4.18 -17.28 9.74
CA PHE A 195 5.63 -17.46 9.80
C PHE A 195 6.23 -16.31 10.62
N VAL A 196 6.98 -16.65 11.67
CA VAL A 196 7.71 -15.71 12.51
C VAL A 196 9.21 -15.97 12.41
N GLU A 197 10.01 -14.94 12.58
CA GLU A 197 11.47 -15.11 12.64
C GLU A 197 11.85 -15.96 13.86
N ALA A 198 12.60 -17.02 13.61
CA ALA A 198 13.16 -17.88 14.63
C ALA A 198 14.14 -17.07 15.47
N ALA A 199 14.10 -17.26 16.79
CA ALA A 199 15.07 -16.62 17.67
C ALA A 199 16.49 -16.99 17.21
N ARG A 200 17.38 -15.99 17.11
CA ARG A 200 18.80 -16.25 16.84
C ARG A 200 19.35 -17.14 17.97
N PRO A 201 20.13 -18.19 17.64
CA PRO A 201 20.67 -19.12 18.64
C PRO A 201 21.59 -18.43 19.64
#